data_AF-A0A9D9L671-F1
#
_entry.id   AF-A0A9D9L671-F1
#
_cell.length_a   1.000
_cell.length_b   1.000
_cell.length_c   1.000
_cell.angle_alpha   90.00
_cell.angle_beta   90.00
_cell.angle_gamma   90.00
#
_symmetry.space_group_name_H-M   'P 1'
#
loop_
_entity.id
_entity.type
_entity.pdbx_description
1 polymer ?
#
loop_
_entity_poly.entity_id
_entity_poly.type
_entity_poly.pdbx_seq_one_letter_code
_entity_poly.pdbx_strand_id
1 'polypeptide(L)'
;MTNEQKNQVAAMNASGMSIDEIVLDTGLGKQEVAAFVAERNVKRKTISEQTKQAVVEWYQSGHTEKMCAKKFGISPASAHRIIAAAKEKEPAPAETETSPKENYITNYNDTTKSAESQALESAKAKLLAIYETLSPEECRAWELGEVYAEVVRGCGE
;
A
#
# COMPACT_ATOMS: atom_id res chain seq x y z
N MET A 1 -17.30 -27.87 -10.88
CA MET A 1 -17.15 -26.39 -11.02
C MET A 1 -16.27 -25.94 -12.18
N THR A 2 -16.73 -24.96 -12.96
CA THR A 2 -15.97 -24.20 -13.97
C THR A 2 -15.03 -23.17 -13.33
N ASN A 3 -14.09 -22.59 -14.10
CA ASN A 3 -13.18 -21.55 -13.59
C ASN A 3 -13.93 -20.27 -13.15
N GLU A 4 -15.00 -19.92 -13.85
CA GLU A 4 -15.84 -18.76 -13.50
C GLU A 4 -16.56 -18.97 -12.16
N GLN A 5 -17.16 -20.16 -11.99
CA GLN A 5 -17.78 -20.56 -10.72
C GLN A 5 -16.76 -20.56 -9.57
N LYS A 6 -15.52 -21.01 -9.80
CA LYS A 6 -14.45 -20.97 -8.79
C LYS A 6 -14.11 -19.54 -8.39
N ASN A 7 -14.10 -18.62 -9.35
CA ASN A 7 -13.83 -17.21 -9.06
C ASN A 7 -14.98 -16.57 -8.27
N GLN A 8 -16.24 -16.85 -8.64
CA GLN A 8 -17.41 -16.40 -7.89
C GLN A 8 -17.40 -16.91 -6.45
N VAL A 9 -17.27 -18.23 -6.24
CA VAL A 9 -17.18 -18.82 -4.89
C VAL A 9 -16.02 -18.23 -4.09
N ALA A 10 -14.88 -17.96 -4.74
CA ALA A 10 -13.74 -17.34 -4.07
C ALA A 10 -14.02 -15.88 -3.65
N ALA A 11 -14.71 -15.11 -4.48
CA ALA A 11 -15.10 -13.74 -4.19
C ALA A 11 -16.12 -13.68 -3.03
N MET A 12 -17.14 -14.54 -3.07
CA MET A 12 -18.16 -14.61 -2.01
C MET A 12 -17.58 -15.05 -0.66
N ASN A 13 -16.73 -16.08 -0.65
CA ASN A 13 -16.02 -16.49 0.56
C ASN A 13 -15.06 -15.39 1.07
N ALA A 14 -14.45 -14.60 0.18
CA ALA A 14 -13.63 -13.45 0.59
C ALA A 14 -14.46 -12.30 1.17
N SER A 15 -15.73 -12.16 0.76
CA SER A 15 -16.68 -11.19 1.33
C SER A 15 -17.26 -11.61 2.69
N GLY A 16 -16.90 -12.80 3.19
CA GLY A 16 -17.37 -13.32 4.49
C GLY A 16 -18.67 -14.11 4.42
N MET A 17 -19.16 -14.42 3.22
CA MET A 17 -20.36 -15.23 3.03
C MET A 17 -20.13 -16.68 3.47
N SER A 18 -21.13 -17.27 4.14
CA SER A 18 -21.05 -18.65 4.59
C SER A 18 -21.16 -19.64 3.42
N ILE A 19 -20.68 -20.88 3.62
CA ILE A 19 -20.75 -21.93 2.59
C ILE A 19 -22.19 -22.18 2.16
N ASP A 20 -23.14 -22.17 3.11
CA ASP A 20 -24.56 -22.39 2.83
C ASP A 20 -25.16 -21.26 1.97
N GLU A 21 -24.81 -20.00 2.22
CA GLU A 21 -25.23 -18.86 1.39
C GLU A 21 -24.63 -18.89 -0.01
N ILE A 22 -23.34 -19.26 -0.14
CA ILE A 22 -22.68 -19.43 -1.44
C ILE A 22 -23.36 -20.52 -2.26
N VAL A 23 -23.75 -21.63 -1.63
CA VAL A 23 -24.46 -22.73 -2.28
C VAL A 23 -25.82 -22.28 -2.81
N LEU A 24 -26.55 -21.47 -2.02
CA LEU A 24 -27.85 -20.94 -2.43
C LEU A 24 -27.74 -20.01 -3.65
N ASP A 25 -26.73 -19.15 -3.69
CA ASP A 25 -26.56 -18.18 -4.79
C ASP A 25 -26.00 -18.83 -6.06
N THR A 26 -25.02 -19.72 -5.92
CA THR A 26 -24.32 -20.34 -7.06
C THR A 26 -25.01 -21.59 -7.60
N GLY A 27 -25.94 -22.18 -6.84
CA GLY A 27 -26.61 -23.45 -7.16
C GLY A 27 -25.67 -24.66 -7.18
N LEU A 28 -24.47 -24.54 -6.60
CA LEU A 28 -23.43 -25.59 -6.59
C LEU A 28 -23.62 -26.57 -5.43
N GLY A 29 -23.07 -27.78 -5.57
CA GLY A 29 -23.11 -28.76 -4.49
C GLY A 29 -22.33 -28.30 -3.24
N LYS A 30 -22.93 -28.44 -2.05
CA LYS A 30 -22.30 -28.06 -0.77
C LYS A 30 -20.92 -28.69 -0.56
N GLN A 31 -20.75 -29.95 -0.96
CA GLN A 31 -19.45 -30.63 -0.87
C GLN A 31 -18.40 -30.05 -1.83
N GLU A 32 -18.79 -29.65 -3.04
CA GLU A 32 -17.86 -29.03 -4.00
C GLU A 32 -17.38 -27.67 -3.51
N VAL A 33 -18.30 -26.82 -3.01
CA VAL A 33 -17.97 -25.50 -2.45
C VAL A 33 -17.09 -25.66 -1.21
N ALA A 34 -17.45 -26.56 -0.30
CA ALA A 34 -16.68 -26.80 0.92
C ALA A 34 -15.26 -27.32 0.62
N ALA A 35 -15.11 -28.27 -0.30
CA ALA A 35 -13.81 -28.79 -0.70
C ALA A 35 -12.93 -27.69 -1.33
N PHE A 36 -13.51 -26.86 -2.20
CA PHE A 36 -12.79 -25.75 -2.83
C PHE A 36 -12.36 -24.68 -1.82
N VAL A 37 -13.25 -24.28 -0.91
CA VAL A 37 -12.92 -23.31 0.16
C VAL A 37 -11.85 -23.88 1.09
N ALA A 38 -11.95 -25.15 1.48
CA ALA A 38 -10.95 -25.83 2.30
C ALA A 38 -9.59 -25.88 1.59
N GLU A 39 -9.55 -26.32 0.33
CA GLU A 39 -8.32 -26.35 -0.48
C GLU A 39 -7.68 -24.96 -0.59
N ARG A 40 -8.48 -23.92 -0.82
CA ARG A 40 -7.99 -22.53 -0.91
C ARG A 40 -7.46 -22.02 0.44
N ASN A 41 -8.08 -22.41 1.54
CA ASN A 41 -7.63 -22.01 2.87
C ASN A 41 -6.35 -22.73 3.28
N VAL A 42 -6.16 -24.00 2.88
CA VAL A 42 -4.88 -24.73 3.08
C VAL A 42 -3.74 -24.05 2.29
N LYS A 43 -4.00 -23.60 1.06
CA LYS A 43 -3.01 -22.87 0.24
C LYS A 43 -2.64 -21.50 0.82
N ARG A 44 -3.56 -20.85 1.56
CA ARG A 44 -3.27 -19.58 2.25
C ARG A 44 -2.60 -19.86 3.58
N LYS A 45 -1.27 -19.85 3.59
CA LYS A 45 -0.50 -19.90 4.84
C LYS A 45 -0.78 -18.64 5.65
N THR A 46 -1.62 -18.77 6.66
CA THR A 46 -1.88 -17.68 7.61
C THR A 46 -0.60 -17.46 8.42
N ILE A 47 -0.05 -16.26 8.37
CA ILE A 47 1.12 -15.87 9.16
C ILE A 47 0.63 -15.79 10.62
N SER A 48 1.24 -16.59 11.51
CA SER A 48 0.88 -16.59 12.94
C SER A 48 1.19 -15.24 13.59
N GLU A 49 0.45 -14.87 14.63
CA GLU A 49 0.69 -13.65 15.40
C GLU A 49 2.13 -13.60 15.94
N GLN A 50 2.66 -14.75 16.39
CA GLN A 50 4.05 -14.85 16.85
C GLN A 50 5.04 -14.46 15.75
N THR A 51 4.83 -14.91 14.51
CA THR A 51 5.69 -14.53 13.38
C THR A 51 5.55 -13.05 13.06
N LYS A 52 4.35 -12.48 13.17
CA LYS A 52 4.16 -11.03 12.99
C LYS A 52 4.95 -10.24 14.03
N GLN A 53 4.88 -10.63 15.30
CA GLN A 53 5.61 -10.00 16.39
C GLN A 53 7.13 -10.06 16.15
N ALA A 54 7.64 -11.24 15.79
CA ALA A 54 9.06 -11.46 15.55
C ALA A 54 9.58 -10.64 14.34
N VAL A 55 8.75 -10.46 13.30
CA VAL A 55 9.08 -9.58 12.16
C VAL A 55 9.25 -8.14 12.60
N VAL A 56 8.35 -7.63 13.45
CA VAL A 56 8.40 -6.25 13.95
C VAL A 56 9.62 -6.03 14.83
N GLU A 57 9.89 -6.92 15.77
CA GLU A 57 11.04 -6.84 16.67
C GLU A 57 12.37 -6.83 15.89
N TRP A 58 12.46 -7.69 14.88
CA TRP A 58 13.65 -7.78 14.05
C TRP A 58 13.84 -6.56 13.15
N TYR A 59 12.76 -5.96 12.65
CA TYR A 59 12.78 -4.68 11.96
C TYR A 59 13.23 -3.53 12.87
N GLN A 60 12.70 -3.45 14.10
CA GLN A 60 13.10 -2.46 15.11
C GLN A 60 14.58 -2.56 15.49
N SER A 61 15.17 -3.75 15.34
CA SER A 61 16.61 -3.97 15.50
C SER A 61 17.47 -3.41 14.35
N GLY A 62 16.87 -2.68 13.39
CA GLY A 62 17.54 -2.02 12.28
C GLY A 62 17.62 -2.84 10.99
N HIS A 63 16.95 -3.99 10.91
CA HIS A 63 16.95 -4.82 9.70
C HIS A 63 15.96 -4.30 8.66
N THR A 64 16.32 -4.44 7.39
CA THR A 64 15.42 -4.04 6.29
C THR A 64 14.24 -5.00 6.14
N GLU A 65 13.12 -4.52 5.59
CA GLU A 65 11.91 -5.32 5.35
C GLU A 65 12.19 -6.57 4.49
N LYS A 66 13.08 -6.44 3.50
CA LYS A 66 13.52 -7.53 2.63
C LYS A 66 14.26 -8.63 3.40
N MET A 67 15.10 -8.25 4.37
CA MET A 67 15.76 -9.23 5.23
C MET A 67 14.72 -9.97 6.06
N CYS A 68 13.77 -9.25 6.66
CA CYS A 68 12.68 -9.83 7.46
C CYS A 68 11.88 -10.85 6.64
N ALA A 69 11.47 -10.48 5.42
CA ALA A 69 10.79 -11.39 4.50
C ALA A 69 11.56 -12.70 4.28
N LYS A 70 12.86 -12.59 4.01
CA LYS A 70 13.75 -13.75 3.80
C LYS A 70 13.91 -14.61 5.06
N LYS A 71 14.06 -14.00 6.23
CA LYS A 71 14.30 -14.71 7.50
C LYS A 71 13.07 -15.47 8.00
N PHE A 72 11.90 -14.87 7.85
CA PHE A 72 10.64 -15.43 8.34
C PHE A 72 9.89 -16.24 7.27
N GLY A 73 10.42 -16.32 6.04
CA GLY A 73 9.82 -17.06 4.94
C GLY A 73 8.45 -16.50 4.54
N ILE A 74 8.27 -15.18 4.68
CA ILE A 74 7.04 -14.48 4.32
C ILE A 74 7.26 -13.67 3.05
N SER A 75 6.17 -13.34 2.35
CA SER A 75 6.27 -12.49 1.18
C SER A 75 6.74 -11.07 1.57
N PRO A 76 7.47 -10.36 0.71
CA PRO A 76 7.89 -8.98 0.99
C PRO A 76 6.69 -8.04 1.22
N ALA A 77 5.58 -8.24 0.48
CA ALA A 77 4.34 -7.51 0.72
C ALA A 77 3.75 -7.79 2.10
N SER A 78 3.81 -9.05 2.57
CA SER A 78 3.39 -9.39 3.93
C SER A 78 4.29 -8.75 4.98
N ALA A 79 5.61 -8.75 4.78
CA ALA A 79 6.55 -8.11 5.70
C ALA A 79 6.27 -6.60 5.80
N HIS A 80 6.10 -5.93 4.66
CA HIS A 80 5.74 -4.51 4.59
C HIS A 80 4.44 -4.21 5.35
N ARG A 81 3.37 -5.00 5.11
CA ARG A 81 2.08 -4.82 5.82
C ARG A 81 2.18 -5.02 7.32
N ILE A 82 2.96 -5.99 7.79
CA ILE A 82 3.15 -6.25 9.22
C ILE A 82 3.87 -5.07 9.88
N ILE A 83 4.90 -4.55 9.23
CA ILE A 83 5.71 -3.43 9.74
C ILE A 83 4.89 -2.13 9.71
N ALA A 84 4.15 -1.87 8.63
CA ALA A 84 3.26 -0.72 8.51
C ALA A 84 2.18 -0.74 9.61
N ALA A 85 1.48 -1.87 9.78
CA ALA A 85 0.48 -2.03 10.83
C ALA A 85 1.04 -1.89 12.26
N ALA A 86 2.33 -2.19 12.46
CA ALA A 86 3.00 -1.98 13.74
C ALA A 86 3.32 -0.51 13.99
N LYS A 87 3.72 0.25 12.96
CA LYS A 87 3.90 1.72 13.05
C LYS A 87 2.59 2.43 13.32
N GLU A 88 1.50 1.95 12.72
CA GLU A 88 0.15 2.50 12.88
C GLU A 88 -0.46 2.26 14.28
N LYS A 89 0.12 1.36 15.06
CA LYS A 89 -0.32 1.06 16.43
C LYS A 89 0.23 2.03 17.48
N GLU A 90 1.16 2.92 17.10
CA GLU A 90 1.42 4.16 17.85
C GLU A 90 0.27 5.15 17.55
N PRO A 91 -0.37 5.78 18.55
CA PRO A 91 -1.52 6.63 18.32
C PRO A 91 -1.11 7.94 17.65
N ALA A 92 -1.34 8.03 16.34
CA ALA A 92 -1.44 9.29 15.60
C ALA A 92 -2.65 9.19 14.64
N PRO A 93 -3.45 10.26 14.49
CA PRO A 93 -4.84 10.19 14.10
C PRO A 93 -5.06 9.78 12.64
N ALA A 94 -6.22 9.17 12.42
CA ALA A 94 -6.73 8.62 11.18
C ALA A 94 -6.63 9.58 9.97
N GLU A 95 -6.13 9.05 8.84
CA GLU A 95 -6.61 9.40 7.51
C GLU A 95 -6.85 8.12 6.69
N THR A 96 -8.13 7.77 6.66
CA THR A 96 -8.96 7.19 5.59
C THR A 96 -8.32 6.71 4.28
N GLU A 97 -8.63 5.43 3.97
CA GLU A 97 -9.06 4.86 2.68
C GLU A 97 -8.23 5.08 1.39
N THR A 98 -7.85 3.97 0.73
CA THR A 98 -8.38 3.67 -0.61
C THR A 98 -8.24 2.18 -0.99
N SER A 99 -9.26 1.72 -1.71
CA SER A 99 -9.60 0.39 -2.21
C SER A 99 -8.57 -0.37 -3.09
N PRO A 100 -8.81 -1.66 -3.39
CA PRO A 100 -7.80 -2.62 -3.84
C PRO A 100 -7.63 -2.62 -5.36
N LYS A 101 -6.39 -2.45 -5.83
CA LYS A 101 -6.04 -2.67 -7.24
C LYS A 101 -4.68 -3.37 -7.41
N GLU A 102 -4.78 -4.53 -8.05
CA GLU A 102 -3.92 -4.91 -9.17
C GLU A 102 -2.49 -5.37 -8.86
N ASN A 103 -2.39 -6.69 -8.73
CA ASN A 103 -1.40 -7.53 -9.40
C ASN A 103 -0.40 -6.79 -10.33
N TYR A 104 0.78 -6.48 -9.81
CA TYR A 104 1.97 -6.43 -10.63
C TYR A 104 3.12 -7.15 -9.92
N ILE A 105 3.50 -8.29 -10.47
CA ILE A 105 4.82 -8.88 -10.24
C ILE A 105 5.79 -8.03 -11.06
N THR A 106 6.44 -7.03 -10.46
CA THR A 106 7.72 -6.53 -10.99
C THR A 106 8.83 -7.05 -10.10
N ASN A 107 9.35 -8.19 -10.52
CA ASN A 107 10.76 -8.49 -10.36
C ASN A 107 11.56 -7.38 -11.05
N TYR A 108 12.19 -6.50 -10.28
CA TYR A 108 13.34 -5.73 -10.73
C TYR A 108 14.39 -5.78 -9.61
N ASN A 109 15.23 -6.80 -9.67
CA ASN A 109 16.63 -6.60 -9.34
C ASN A 109 17.21 -5.81 -10.51
N ASP A 110 17.50 -4.54 -10.32
CA ASP A 110 18.51 -3.87 -11.14
C ASP A 110 19.51 -3.17 -10.22
N THR A 111 20.67 -3.82 -10.14
CA THR A 111 21.91 -3.26 -9.62
C THR A 111 22.43 -2.22 -10.61
N THR A 112 21.90 -1.00 -10.56
CA THR A 112 22.54 0.17 -11.18
C THR A 112 22.61 1.31 -10.17
N LYS A 113 23.55 1.20 -9.23
CA LYS A 113 24.17 2.41 -8.67
C LYS A 113 24.76 3.20 -9.83
N SER A 114 24.48 4.50 -9.93
CA SER A 114 25.52 5.55 -9.91
C SER A 114 25.20 6.81 -10.74
N ALA A 115 24.25 6.82 -11.67
CA ALA A 115 24.01 8.00 -12.52
C ALA A 115 22.82 8.86 -12.07
N GLU A 116 21.72 8.24 -11.67
CA GLU A 116 20.47 8.96 -11.36
C GLU A 116 20.55 9.75 -10.05
N SER A 117 21.28 9.27 -9.04
CA SER A 117 21.53 10.03 -7.81
C SER A 117 22.34 11.31 -8.05
N GLN A 118 23.23 11.32 -9.05
CA GLN A 118 24.01 12.52 -9.39
C GLN A 118 23.19 13.52 -10.21
N ALA A 119 22.33 13.02 -11.10
CA ALA A 119 21.40 13.87 -11.85
C ALA A 119 20.35 14.52 -10.93
N LEU A 120 19.85 13.79 -9.94
CA LEU A 120 18.90 14.30 -8.95
C LEU A 120 19.52 15.38 -8.06
N GLU A 121 20.73 15.15 -7.55
CA GLU A 121 21.46 16.16 -6.76
C GLU A 121 21.85 17.38 -7.62
N SER A 122 22.24 17.19 -8.88
CA SER A 122 22.51 18.31 -9.80
C SER A 122 21.25 19.13 -10.11
N ALA A 123 20.10 18.48 -10.29
CA ALA A 123 18.82 19.16 -10.50
C ALA A 123 18.40 19.96 -9.25
N LYS A 124 18.60 19.39 -8.07
CA LYS A 124 18.31 20.05 -6.79
C LYS A 124 19.18 21.30 -6.57
N ALA A 125 20.48 21.20 -6.86
CA ALA A 125 21.39 22.34 -6.78
C ALA A 125 21.01 23.46 -7.76
N LYS A 126 20.55 23.13 -8.97
CA LYS A 126 20.07 24.12 -9.95
C LYS A 126 18.81 24.83 -9.49
N LEU A 127 17.86 24.12 -8.90
CA LEU A 127 16.63 24.71 -8.35
C LEU A 127 16.92 25.65 -7.17
N LEU A 128 17.85 25.26 -6.29
CA LEU A 128 18.26 26.11 -5.16
C LEU A 128 18.96 27.39 -5.65
N ALA A 129 19.84 27.27 -6.65
CA ALA A 129 20.50 28.43 -7.25
C ALA A 129 19.50 29.38 -7.91
N ILE A 130 18.48 28.85 -8.60
CA ILE A 130 17.40 29.68 -9.15
C ILE A 130 16.70 30.43 -8.01
N TYR A 131 16.31 29.74 -6.93
CA TYR A 131 15.65 30.33 -5.78
C TYR A 131 16.48 31.42 -5.09
N GLU A 132 17.79 31.22 -4.95
CA GLU A 132 18.70 32.22 -4.37
C GLU A 132 18.96 33.41 -5.30
N THR A 133 18.80 33.23 -6.62
CA THR A 133 18.88 34.33 -7.60
C THR A 133 17.57 35.09 -7.79
N LEU A 134 16.45 34.56 -7.28
CA LEU A 134 15.18 35.29 -7.28
C LEU A 134 15.26 36.45 -6.28
N SER A 135 15.18 37.67 -6.80
CA SER A 135 15.11 38.89 -6.00
C SER A 135 13.80 38.92 -5.18
N PRO A 136 13.78 39.48 -3.97
CA PRO A 136 12.59 39.54 -3.11
C PRO A 136 11.33 40.14 -3.76
N GLU A 137 11.50 40.93 -4.82
CA GLU A 137 10.39 41.50 -5.60
C GLU A 137 9.69 40.47 -6.50
N GLU A 138 10.36 39.41 -6.96
CA GLU A 138 9.76 38.36 -7.79
C GLU A 138 9.06 37.27 -6.96
N CYS A 139 9.41 37.12 -5.69
CA CYS A 139 8.68 36.25 -4.74
C CYS A 139 7.26 36.75 -4.44
N ARG A 140 7.03 38.07 -4.47
CA ARG A 140 5.69 38.65 -4.22
C ARG A 140 4.67 38.36 -5.33
N ALA A 141 5.11 38.04 -6.54
CA ALA A 141 4.20 37.68 -7.62
C ALA A 141 3.51 36.32 -7.39
N TRP A 142 4.14 35.44 -6.60
CA TRP A 142 3.56 34.15 -6.22
C TRP A 142 2.61 34.27 -5.01
N GLU A 143 2.73 35.34 -4.20
CA GLU A 143 1.82 35.68 -3.10
C GLU A 143 0.56 36.44 -3.55
N LEU A 144 0.46 36.86 -4.82
CA LEU A 144 -0.74 37.52 -5.37
C LEU A 144 -2.00 36.62 -5.39
N GLY A 145 -1.85 35.32 -5.16
CA GLY A 145 -2.98 34.41 -4.94
C GLY A 145 -3.78 34.72 -3.67
N GLU A 146 -3.15 35.28 -2.63
CA GLU A 146 -3.86 35.67 -1.39
C GLU A 146 -4.55 37.04 -1.53
N VAL A 147 -4.00 37.95 -2.33
CA VAL A 147 -4.59 39.29 -2.53
C VAL A 147 -5.89 39.22 -3.37
N TYR A 148 -6.01 38.27 -4.29
CA TYR A 148 -7.24 38.08 -5.07
C TYR A 148 -8.40 37.47 -4.24
N ALA A 149 -8.10 36.72 -3.19
CA ALA A 149 -9.13 36.16 -2.30
C ALA A 149 -9.78 37.23 -1.40
N GLU A 150 -9.08 38.33 -1.12
CA GLU A 150 -9.62 39.44 -0.34
C GLU A 150 -10.52 40.36 -1.18
N VAL A 151 -10.17 40.61 -2.44
CA VAL A 151 -11.00 41.40 -3.37
C VAL A 151 -12.32 40.71 -3.70
N VAL A 152 -12.34 39.38 -3.85
CA VAL A 152 -13.58 38.62 -4.13
C VAL A 152 -14.52 38.58 -2.90
N ARG A 153 -13.98 38.72 -1.68
CA ARG A 153 -14.79 38.73 -0.44
C ARG A 153 -15.32 40.12 -0.07
N GLY A 154 -14.84 41.19 -0.72
CA GLY A 154 -15.26 42.59 -0.46
C GLY A 154 -16.25 43.20 -1.47
N CYS A 155 -16.63 42.50 -2.54
CA CYS A 155 -17.59 42.98 -3.55
C CYS A 155 -18.91 42.20 -3.49
N GLY A 156 -19.46 42.06 -2.29
CA GLY A 156 -20.70 41.35 -2.03
C GLY A 156 -21.54 41.97 -0.91
N GLU A 157 -21.69 43.30 -0.92
CA GLU A 157 -22.76 44.04 -0.22
C GLU A 157 -23.21 45.25 -1.08
#